data_AF-A0A7U7J0F5-F1
#
_entry.id   AF-A0A7U7J0F5-F1
#
_cell.length_a   1.000
_cell.length_b   1.000
_cell.length_c   1.000
_cell.angle_alpha   90.00
_cell.angle_beta   90.00
_cell.angle_gamma   90.00
#
_symmetry.space_group_name_H-M   'P 1'
#
loop_
_entity.id
_entity.type
_entity.pdbx_description
1 polymer ?
#
loop_
_entity_poly.entity_id
_entity_poly.type
_entity_poly.pdbx_seq_one_letter_code
_entity_poly.pdbx_strand_id
1 'polypeptide(L)'
;MSHASDEQTWLDREGQPISCTGKLRVLRDNEVELRQVLRDACADALLMEVGPVFLRHRMERLLADVMVESGVVEVVEKEGAE
;
A
#
# COMPACT_ATOMS: atom_id res chain seq x y z
N MET A 1 11.58 -23.16 6.94
CA MET A 1 11.96 -21.95 6.18
C MET A 1 11.66 -20.77 7.07
N SER A 2 12.69 -20.02 7.43
CA SER A 2 12.61 -18.92 8.37
C SER A 2 11.76 -17.80 7.77
N HIS A 3 10.48 -17.73 8.14
CA HIS A 3 9.71 -16.51 7.97
C HIS A 3 10.25 -15.54 9.02
N ALA A 4 11.28 -14.77 8.63
CA ALA A 4 11.63 -13.58 9.37
C ALA A 4 10.35 -12.77 9.47
N SER A 5 9.86 -12.60 10.70
CA SER A 5 8.79 -11.67 11.02
C SER A 5 9.33 -10.28 10.72
N ASP A 6 9.24 -9.89 9.45
CA ASP A 6 9.07 -8.50 9.07
C ASP A 6 7.69 -8.14 9.64
N GLU A 7 7.63 -7.88 10.95
CA GLU A 7 6.58 -7.03 11.49
C GLU A 7 6.72 -5.73 10.72
N GLN A 8 5.94 -5.62 9.64
CA GLN A 8 5.88 -4.48 8.74
C GLN A 8 5.68 -3.27 9.63
N THR A 9 6.78 -2.62 9.98
CA THR A 9 6.78 -1.61 11.03
C THR A 9 6.27 -0.36 10.35
N TRP A 10 5.00 -0.07 10.57
CA TRP A 10 4.40 1.18 10.12
C TRP A 10 5.15 2.34 10.77
N LEU A 11 5.65 3.26 9.95
CA LEU A 11 6.36 4.45 10.39
C LEU A 11 5.43 5.67 10.34
N ASP A 12 5.64 6.63 11.24
CA ASP A 12 5.03 7.95 11.15
C ASP A 12 5.80 8.85 10.16
N ARG A 13 5.43 10.14 10.12
CA ARG A 13 6.00 11.10 9.17
C ARG A 13 7.45 11.43 9.48
N GLU A 14 7.85 11.20 10.72
CA GLU A 14 9.20 11.40 11.25
C GLU A 14 10.05 10.12 11.11
N GLY A 15 9.52 9.09 10.45
CA GLY A 15 10.17 7.81 10.25
C GLY A 15 10.27 6.97 11.53
N GLN A 16 9.53 7.32 12.58
CA GLN A 16 9.52 6.58 13.84
C GLN A 16 8.44 5.48 13.82
N PRO A 17 8.70 4.32 14.43
CA PRO A 17 7.69 3.26 14.55
C PRO A 17 6.41 3.73 15.24
N ILE A 18 5.26 3.47 14.62
CA ILE A 18 3.96 3.69 15.24
C ILE A 18 3.78 2.66 16.37
N SER A 19 3.90 3.11 17.63
CA SER A 19 3.77 2.25 18.81
C SER A 19 2.34 2.12 19.35
N CYS A 20 1.41 2.95 18.86
CA CYS A 20 0.03 2.95 19.32
C CYS A 20 -0.70 1.71 18.80
N THR A 21 -1.01 0.77 19.69
CA THR A 21 -1.71 -0.50 19.38
C THR A 21 -3.03 -0.29 18.65
N GLY A 22 -3.79 0.76 18.98
CA GLY A 22 -5.03 1.12 18.29
C GLY A 22 -4.82 1.50 16.83
N LYS A 23 -3.79 2.30 16.53
CA LYS A 23 -3.42 2.68 15.15
C LYS A 23 -2.93 1.47 14.36
N LEU A 24 -2.05 0.66 14.96
CA LEU A 24 -1.55 -0.57 14.32
C LEU A 24 -2.67 -1.55 14.00
N ARG A 25 -3.67 -1.69 14.87
CA ARG A 25 -4.85 -2.52 14.59
C ARG A 25 -5.59 -2.03 13.35
N VAL A 26 -5.87 -0.73 13.27
CA VAL A 26 -6.55 -0.14 12.10
C VAL A 26 -5.75 -0.38 10.82
N LEU A 27 -4.43 -0.17 10.85
CA LEU A 27 -3.57 -0.39 9.67
C LEU A 27 -3.57 -1.85 9.21
N ARG A 28 -3.52 -2.80 10.15
CA ARG A 28 -3.63 -4.23 9.85
C ARG A 28 -5.00 -4.59 9.29
N ASP A 29 -6.08 -4.05 9.87
CA ASP A 29 -7.43 -4.31 9.39
C ASP A 29 -7.60 -3.76 7.96
N ASN A 30 -7.05 -2.57 7.66
CA ASN A 30 -7.00 -2.01 6.31
C ASN A 30 -6.20 -2.88 5.33
N GLU A 31 -5.04 -3.44 5.73
CA GLU A 31 -4.27 -4.36 4.89
C GLU A 31 -5.07 -5.61 4.52
N VAL A 32 -5.81 -6.18 5.49
CA VAL A 32 -6.65 -7.35 5.28
C VAL A 32 -7.77 -7.04 4.28
N GLU A 33 -8.44 -5.90 4.45
CA GLU A 33 -9.50 -5.45 3.55
C GLU A 33 -8.98 -5.16 2.14
N LEU A 34 -7.85 -4.46 2.01
CA LEU A 34 -7.23 -4.17 0.72
C LEU A 34 -6.83 -5.46 -0.01
N ARG A 35 -6.25 -6.42 0.72
CA ARG A 35 -5.89 -7.73 0.16
C ARG A 35 -7.12 -8.48 -0.35
N GLN A 36 -8.24 -8.39 0.36
CA GLN A 36 -9.50 -8.99 -0.06
C GLN A 36 -9.97 -8.37 -1.39
N VAL A 37 -10.03 -7.04 -1.48
CA VAL A 37 -10.45 -6.32 -2.69
C VAL A 37 -9.52 -6.62 -3.88
N LEU A 38 -8.21 -6.61 -3.66
CA LEU A 38 -7.23 -6.93 -4.70
C LEU A 38 -7.37 -8.37 -5.20
N ARG A 39 -7.67 -9.31 -4.31
CA ARG A 39 -7.88 -10.72 -4.70
C ARG A 39 -9.09 -10.85 -5.61
N ASP A 40 -10.19 -10.21 -5.25
CA ASP A 40 -11.43 -10.28 -6.02
C ASP A 40 -11.24 -9.61 -7.40
N ALA A 41 -10.60 -8.44 -7.46
CA ALA A 41 -10.27 -7.77 -8.72
C ALA A 41 -9.34 -8.63 -9.62
N CYS A 42 -8.38 -9.35 -9.04
CA CYS A 42 -7.53 -10.28 -9.78
C CYS A 42 -8.31 -11.49 -10.30
N ALA A 43 -9.23 -12.03 -9.50
CA ALA A 43 -10.07 -13.16 -9.88
C ALA A 43 -10.98 -12.79 -11.06
N ASP A 44 -11.60 -11.62 -11.01
CA ASP A 44 -12.44 -11.10 -12.11
C ASP A 44 -11.61 -10.88 -13.38
N ALA A 45 -10.42 -10.27 -13.25
CA ALA A 45 -9.52 -10.08 -14.38
C ALA A 45 -9.08 -11.41 -15.01
N LEU A 46 -8.85 -12.46 -14.20
CA LEU A 46 -8.55 -13.79 -14.68
C LEU A 46 -9.74 -14.42 -15.43
N LEU A 47 -10.97 -14.26 -14.92
CA LEU A 47 -12.19 -14.73 -15.60
C LEU A 47 -12.41 -14.04 -16.95
N MET A 48 -11.93 -12.79 -17.10
CA MET A 48 -11.99 -12.01 -18.33
C MET A 48 -10.74 -12.18 -19.22
N GLU A 49 -9.87 -13.14 -18.90
CA GLU A 49 -8.64 -13.46 -19.64
C GLU A 49 -7.69 -12.25 -19.81
N VAL A 50 -7.66 -11.33 -18.83
CA VAL A 50 -6.79 -10.16 -18.85
C VAL A 50 -5.33 -10.59 -18.70
N GLY A 51 -4.46 -10.09 -19.57
CA GLY A 51 -3.03 -10.36 -19.50
C GLY A 51 -2.39 -9.87 -18.18
N PRO A 52 -1.57 -10.68 -17.49
CA PRO A 52 -1.06 -10.37 -16.14
C PRO A 52 -0.15 -9.14 -16.10
N VAL A 53 0.63 -8.90 -17.16
CA VAL A 53 1.48 -7.71 -17.29
C VAL A 53 0.63 -6.44 -17.37
N PHE A 54 -0.44 -6.47 -18.16
CA PHE A 54 -1.36 -5.35 -18.28
C PHE A 54 -2.09 -5.08 -16.96
N LEU A 55 -2.62 -6.13 -16.32
CA LEU A 55 -3.32 -6.03 -15.04
C LEU A 55 -2.43 -5.39 -13.97
N ARG A 56 -1.19 -5.88 -13.84
CA ARG A 56 -0.20 -5.33 -12.90
C ARG A 56 0.01 -3.83 -13.13
N HIS A 57 0.32 -3.41 -14.34
CA HIS A 57 0.53 -1.99 -14.64
C HIS A 57 -0.73 -1.14 -14.43
N ARG A 58 -1.92 -1.69 -14.70
CA ARG A 58 -3.17 -0.98 -14.44
C ARG A 58 -3.40 -0.76 -12.95
N MET A 59 -3.11 -1.78 -12.12
CA MET A 59 -3.24 -1.71 -10.66
C MET A 59 -2.19 -0.79 -10.04
N GLU A 60 -0.93 -0.85 -10.49
CA GLU A 60 0.14 0.07 -10.07
C GLU A 60 -0.23 1.54 -10.33
N ARG A 61 -0.79 1.84 -11.52
CA ARG A 61 -1.28 3.20 -11.83
C ARG A 61 -2.46 3.60 -10.97
N LEU A 62 -3.45 2.72 -10.80
CA LEU A 62 -4.61 3.01 -9.97
C LEU A 62 -4.20 3.31 -8.52
N LEU A 63 -3.25 2.55 -7.96
CA LEU A 63 -2.72 2.80 -6.63
C LEU A 63 -2.06 4.18 -6.53
N ALA A 64 -1.25 4.56 -7.52
CA ALA A 64 -0.63 5.88 -7.57
C ALA A 64 -1.68 7.01 -7.61
N ASP A 65 -2.71 6.87 -8.45
CA ASP A 65 -3.80 7.85 -8.55
C ASP A 65 -4.53 8.00 -7.20
N VAL A 66 -4.89 6.88 -6.56
CA VAL A 66 -5.58 6.87 -5.26
C VAL A 66 -4.72 7.50 -4.15
N MET A 67 -3.41 7.30 -4.16
CA MET A 67 -2.50 7.94 -3.19
C MET A 67 -2.49 9.46 -3.33
N VAL A 68 -2.50 9.97 -4.56
CA VAL A 68 -2.60 11.41 -4.84
C VAL A 68 -3.95 11.96 -4.37
N GLU A 69 -5.06 11.28 -4.70
CA GLU A 69 -6.41 11.67 -4.29
C GLU A 69 -6.59 11.69 -2.77
N SER A 70 -5.95 10.74 -2.07
CA SER A 70 -5.99 10.61 -0.61
C SER A 70 -5.06 11.59 0.11
N GLY A 71 -4.28 12.38 -0.62
CA GLY A 71 -3.27 13.30 -0.04
C GLY A 71 -2.09 12.57 0.61
N VAL A 72 -1.87 11.30 0.29
CA VAL A 72 -0.70 10.51 0.71
C VAL A 72 0.43 10.76 -0.29
N VAL A 73 0.94 11.99 -0.27
CA VAL A 73 2.05 12.45 -1.12
C VAL A 73 3.23 12.82 -0.22
N GLU A 74 4.44 12.44 -0.64
CA GLU A 74 5.64 12.96 -0.01
C GLU A 74 5.68 14.48 -0.18
N VAL A 75 5.72 15.20 0.94
CA VAL A 75 6.23 16.57 0.92
C VAL A 75 7.73 16.42 0.71
N VAL A 76 8.17 16.51 -0.53
CA VAL A 76 9.59 16.73 -0.82
C VAL A 76 9.90 18.14 -0.31
N GLU A 77 10.25 18.27 0.96
CA GLU A 77 10.96 19.44 1.46
C GLU A 77 12.29 19.47 0.71
N LYS A 78 12.33 20.26 -0.37
CA LYS A 78 13.59 20.76 -0.89
C LYS A 78 14.14 21.72 0.16
N GLU A 79 14.83 21.19 1.17
CA GLU A 79 15.78 21.99 1.92
C GLU A 79 16.85 22.46 0.93
N GLY A 80 16.91 23.78 0.77
CA GLY A 80 18.00 24.42 0.05
C GLY A 80 19.32 24.16 0.73
N ALA A 81 20.33 23.86 -0.07
CA ALA A 81 21.74 24.12 0.20
C ALA A 81 22.33 24.39 -1.20
N GLU A 82 22.28 25.65 -1.63
CA GLU A 82 23.37 26.64 -1.54
C GLU A 82 24.50 26.33 -2.52
#